data_AF-A0A2U3B4B0-F1
#
_entry.id   AF-A0A2U3B4B0-F1
#
_cell.length_a   1.000
_cell.length_b   1.000
_cell.length_c   1.000
_cell.angle_alpha   90.00
_cell.angle_beta   90.00
_cell.angle_gamma   90.00
#
_symmetry.space_group_name_H-M   'P 1'
#
loop_
_entity.id
_entity.type
_entity.pdbx_description
1 polymer ?
#
loop_
_entity_poly.entity_id
_entity_poly.type
_entity_poly.pdbx_seq_one_letter_code
_entity_poly.pdbx_strand_id
1 'polypeptide(L)'
;MLDKNQVFNIIRDNLTRDYIFYIPERYYPYIENSFIKDIIKPDMLNIIAYFNSERKITSNTLEFNGLDILNKETLLNNTIDLLINQKEILSETAFNHLLEQYKEHVDAHGMIISWMSKNLLIDLPMTSSALLNMFKSQALIFEKHQVKFRSYFGFPEIDKKVEVNESIKDENPTIETTPFTKIEIPEATPSVDEELKTTPEKVEKEEKEPLMTDEKARRFLLETVFKIDSKHLEEWD
;
A
#
# COMPACT_ATOMS: atom_id res chain seq x y z
N MET A 1 -22.42 3.93 -28.17
CA MET A 1 -22.23 2.63 -27.50
C MET A 1 -20.75 2.32 -27.59
N LEU A 2 -20.08 2.03 -26.47
CA LEU A 2 -18.66 1.68 -26.50
C LEU A 2 -18.50 0.28 -27.13
N ASP A 3 -17.47 0.09 -27.95
CA ASP A 3 -17.15 -1.25 -28.42
C ASP A 3 -16.43 -2.07 -27.33
N LYS A 4 -16.34 -3.39 -27.51
CA LYS A 4 -15.71 -4.31 -26.54
C LYS A 4 -14.27 -3.91 -26.20
N ASN A 5 -13.49 -3.45 -27.17
CA ASN A 5 -12.08 -3.11 -26.96
C ASN A 5 -11.96 -1.81 -26.14
N GLN A 6 -12.84 -0.84 -26.39
CA GLN A 6 -12.94 0.38 -25.60
C GLN A 6 -13.31 0.05 -24.16
N VAL A 7 -14.30 -0.81 -23.93
CA VAL A 7 -14.65 -1.26 -22.58
C VAL A 7 -13.48 -1.96 -21.91
N PHE A 8 -12.81 -2.89 -22.60
CA PHE A 8 -11.66 -3.61 -22.06
C PHE A 8 -10.54 -2.65 -21.63
N ASN A 9 -10.20 -1.67 -22.47
CA ASN A 9 -9.19 -0.68 -22.14
C ASN A 9 -9.58 0.13 -20.88
N ILE A 10 -10.84 0.53 -20.74
CA ILE A 10 -11.32 1.25 -19.56
C ILE A 10 -11.16 0.40 -18.30
N ILE A 11 -11.68 -0.84 -18.31
CA ILE A 11 -11.67 -1.70 -17.13
C ILE A 11 -10.25 -2.14 -16.75
N ARG A 12 -9.37 -2.37 -17.73
CA ARG A 12 -7.95 -2.65 -17.52
C ARG A 12 -7.24 -1.45 -16.89
N ASP A 13 -7.43 -0.26 -17.47
CA ASP A 13 -6.77 0.96 -16.99
C ASP A 13 -7.25 1.34 -15.57
N ASN A 14 -8.49 1.01 -15.21
CA ASN A 14 -9.00 1.20 -13.85
C ASN A 14 -8.25 0.37 -12.81
N LEU A 15 -7.65 -0.76 -13.18
CA LEU A 15 -6.81 -1.55 -12.27
C LEU A 15 -5.53 -0.81 -11.92
N THR A 16 -4.90 -0.11 -12.87
CA THR A 16 -3.61 0.56 -12.65
C THR A 16 -3.75 2.03 -12.28
N ARG A 17 -4.93 2.64 -12.37
CA ARG A 17 -5.16 4.00 -11.87
C ARG A 17 -5.00 4.07 -10.35
N ASP A 18 -4.31 5.10 -9.87
CA ASP A 18 -4.05 5.32 -8.43
C ASP A 18 -3.41 4.07 -7.79
N TYR A 19 -2.19 3.77 -8.24
CA TYR A 19 -1.50 2.50 -7.96
C TYR A 19 -0.11 2.71 -7.38
N ILE A 20 0.13 2.16 -6.19
CA ILE A 20 1.43 2.15 -5.55
C ILE A 20 2.14 0.81 -5.78
N PHE A 21 3.42 0.85 -6.14
CA PHE A 21 4.21 -0.34 -6.44
C PHE A 21 5.70 -0.13 -6.20
N TYR A 22 6.45 -1.23 -6.16
CA TYR A 22 7.91 -1.22 -6.20
C TYR A 22 8.40 -2.49 -6.90
N ILE A 23 9.64 -2.46 -7.40
CA ILE A 23 10.28 -3.63 -8.00
C ILE A 23 11.47 -4.03 -7.12
N PRO A 24 11.48 -5.22 -6.53
CA PRO A 24 12.58 -5.69 -5.68
C PRO A 24 13.87 -5.88 -6.46
N GLU A 25 14.98 -5.42 -5.90
CA GLU A 25 16.30 -5.64 -6.47
C GLU A 25 16.66 -7.13 -6.59
N ARG A 26 16.21 -7.96 -5.65
CA ARG A 26 16.46 -9.42 -5.67
C ARG A 26 15.92 -10.12 -6.93
N TYR A 27 15.00 -9.50 -7.66
CA TYR A 27 14.49 -10.07 -8.92
C TYR A 27 15.25 -9.62 -10.16
N TYR A 28 16.21 -8.69 -10.03
CA TYR A 28 16.95 -8.18 -11.18
C TYR A 28 17.67 -9.25 -12.00
N PRO A 29 18.30 -10.29 -11.41
CA PRO A 29 18.91 -11.37 -12.20
C PRO A 29 17.92 -12.07 -13.16
N TYR A 30 16.64 -12.13 -12.81
CA TYR A 30 15.61 -12.70 -13.69
C TYR A 30 15.15 -11.68 -14.75
N ILE A 31 15.03 -10.41 -14.35
CA ILE A 31 14.68 -9.30 -15.24
C ILE A 31 15.72 -9.13 -16.35
N GLU A 32 17.01 -9.14 -16.01
CA GLU A 32 18.14 -8.99 -16.94
C GLU A 32 18.15 -10.08 -18.02
N ASN A 33 17.67 -11.28 -17.69
CA ASN A 33 17.58 -12.42 -18.59
C ASN A 33 16.22 -12.56 -19.30
N SER A 34 15.34 -11.57 -19.17
CA SER A 34 13.97 -11.61 -19.72
C SER A 34 13.75 -10.60 -20.84
N PHE A 35 12.57 -10.67 -21.47
CA PHE A 35 12.15 -9.73 -22.52
C PHE A 35 11.92 -8.30 -22.01
N ILE A 36 11.87 -8.08 -20.69
CA ILE A 36 11.63 -6.75 -20.08
C ILE A 36 12.90 -6.06 -19.58
N LYS A 37 14.10 -6.62 -19.85
CA LYS A 37 15.39 -6.06 -19.38
C LYS A 37 15.63 -4.60 -19.81
N ASP A 38 15.16 -4.22 -21.00
CA ASP A 38 15.36 -2.87 -21.55
C ASP A 38 14.29 -1.89 -21.04
N ILE A 39 13.24 -2.42 -20.39
CA ILE A 39 12.13 -1.65 -19.80
C ILE A 39 12.44 -1.35 -18.33
N ILE A 40 12.88 -2.36 -17.56
CA ILE A 40 13.20 -2.22 -16.14
C ILE A 40 14.71 -2.16 -15.97
N LYS A 41 15.19 -0.99 -15.58
CA LYS A 41 16.62 -0.73 -15.36
C LYS A 41 17.01 -0.89 -13.88
N PRO A 42 18.29 -1.14 -13.57
CA PRO A 42 18.77 -1.24 -12.18
C PRO A 42 18.39 -0.06 -11.29
N ASP A 43 18.40 1.16 -11.85
CA ASP A 43 18.08 2.40 -11.15
C ASP A 43 16.58 2.59 -10.86
N MET A 44 15.73 1.65 -11.26
CA MET A 44 14.29 1.62 -10.96
C MET A 44 13.93 0.66 -9.81
N LEU A 45 14.90 -0.11 -9.32
CA LEU A 45 14.71 -1.14 -8.31
C LEU A 45 14.70 -0.55 -6.90
N ASN A 46 13.98 -1.19 -5.98
CA ASN A 46 13.84 -0.75 -4.59
C ASN A 46 13.41 0.72 -4.46
N ILE A 47 12.62 1.20 -5.44
CA ILE A 47 12.02 2.52 -5.42
C ILE A 47 10.51 2.33 -5.40
N ILE A 48 9.85 2.97 -4.43
CA ILE A 48 8.40 3.03 -4.39
C ILE A 48 7.96 4.08 -5.41
N ALA A 49 7.10 3.66 -6.33
CA ALA A 49 6.50 4.51 -7.34
C ALA A 49 4.98 4.55 -7.15
N TYR A 50 4.41 5.68 -7.54
CA TYR A 50 2.97 5.91 -7.55
C TYR A 50 2.52 6.31 -8.96
N PHE A 51 1.54 5.58 -9.48
CA PHE A 51 0.88 5.87 -10.74
C PHE A 51 -0.43 6.59 -10.45
N ASN A 52 -0.45 7.89 -10.68
CA ASN A 52 -1.56 8.75 -10.27
C ASN A 52 -2.76 8.70 -11.23
N SER A 53 -3.83 9.40 -10.87
CA SER A 53 -5.06 9.50 -11.67
C SER A 53 -4.88 10.09 -13.07
N GLU A 54 -3.83 10.89 -13.29
CA GLU A 54 -3.43 11.44 -14.59
C GLU A 54 -2.56 10.49 -15.42
N ARG A 55 -2.32 9.26 -14.93
CA ARG A 55 -1.42 8.28 -15.55
C ARG A 55 0.01 8.78 -15.66
N LYS A 56 0.48 9.50 -14.64
CA LYS A 56 1.89 9.85 -14.46
C LYS A 56 2.48 9.00 -13.34
N ILE A 57 3.71 8.56 -13.55
CA ILE A 57 4.48 7.82 -12.55
C ILE A 57 5.39 8.83 -11.84
N THR A 58 5.37 8.80 -10.51
CA THR A 58 6.25 9.60 -9.66
C THR A 58 6.83 8.73 -8.54
N SER A 59 8.08 8.98 -8.17
CA SER A 59 8.72 8.42 -6.97
C SER A 59 8.78 9.45 -5.83
N ASN A 60 8.27 10.66 -6.06
CA ASN A 60 8.19 11.69 -5.03
C ASN A 60 7.04 11.36 -4.07
N THR A 61 7.38 10.90 -2.88
CA THR A 61 6.40 10.49 -1.85
C THR A 61 5.49 11.62 -1.37
N LEU A 62 5.85 12.89 -1.60
CA LEU A 62 5.00 14.04 -1.30
C LEU A 62 3.81 14.16 -2.28
N GLU A 63 3.91 13.55 -3.45
CA GLU A 63 2.83 13.52 -4.46
C GLU A 63 1.89 12.32 -4.28
N PHE A 64 2.17 11.46 -3.29
CA PHE A 64 1.41 10.26 -3.07
C PHE A 64 0.12 10.60 -2.31
N ASN A 65 -1.01 10.28 -2.91
CA ASN A 65 -2.31 10.53 -2.31
C ASN A 65 -2.94 9.24 -1.80
N GLY A 66 -2.91 9.03 -0.48
CA GLY A 66 -3.55 7.88 0.16
C GLY A 66 -5.07 7.83 -0.04
N LEU A 67 -5.74 8.99 -0.17
CA LEU A 67 -7.18 9.03 -0.43
C LEU A 67 -7.52 8.49 -1.82
N ASP A 68 -6.67 8.73 -2.82
CA ASP A 68 -6.88 8.22 -4.17
C ASP A 68 -6.81 6.69 -4.20
N ILE A 69 -5.90 6.09 -3.41
CA ILE A 69 -5.86 4.62 -3.24
C ILE A 69 -7.15 4.11 -2.59
N LEU A 70 -7.70 4.80 -1.58
CA LEU A 70 -8.95 4.39 -0.94
C LEU A 70 -10.15 4.52 -1.88
N ASN A 71 -10.20 5.60 -2.68
CA ASN A 71 -11.25 5.84 -3.68
C ASN A 71 -11.25 4.82 -4.82
N LYS A 72 -10.18 4.04 -4.96
CA LYS A 72 -10.09 2.95 -5.94
C LYS A 72 -11.19 1.90 -5.77
N GLU A 73 -11.66 1.65 -4.54
CA GLU A 73 -12.77 0.72 -4.31
C GLU A 73 -14.01 1.12 -5.12
N THR A 74 -14.35 2.41 -5.15
CA THR A 74 -15.45 2.95 -5.98
C THR A 74 -15.18 2.74 -7.47
N LEU A 75 -13.95 3.01 -7.92
CA LEU A 75 -13.57 2.84 -9.33
C LEU A 75 -13.72 1.37 -9.79
N LEU A 76 -13.27 0.43 -8.96
CA LEU A 76 -13.36 -1.00 -9.25
C LEU A 76 -14.80 -1.52 -9.17
N ASN A 77 -15.62 -0.98 -8.27
CA ASN A 77 -17.06 -1.27 -8.25
C ASN A 77 -17.75 -0.81 -9.53
N ASN A 78 -17.44 0.39 -10.03
CA ASN A 78 -17.98 0.88 -11.30
C ASN A 78 -17.58 -0.02 -12.48
N THR A 79 -16.41 -0.66 -12.41
CA THR A 79 -16.00 -1.66 -13.41
C THR A 79 -16.91 -2.89 -13.39
N ILE A 80 -17.35 -3.37 -12.22
CA ILE A 80 -18.31 -4.48 -12.12
C ILE A 80 -19.65 -4.09 -12.78
N ASP A 81 -20.15 -2.89 -12.47
CA ASP A 81 -21.40 -2.40 -13.05
C ASP A 81 -21.30 -2.27 -14.58
N LEU A 82 -20.15 -1.80 -15.09
CA LEU A 82 -19.90 -1.73 -16.53
C LEU A 82 -19.90 -3.12 -17.18
N LEU A 83 -19.31 -4.13 -16.54
CA LEU A 83 -19.33 -5.50 -17.02
C LEU A 83 -20.75 -6.09 -17.04
N ILE A 84 -21.54 -5.83 -15.99
CA ILE A 84 -22.95 -6.25 -15.94
C ILE A 84 -23.72 -5.63 -17.11
N ASN A 85 -23.55 -4.33 -17.37
CA ASN A 85 -24.19 -3.67 -18.51
C ASN A 85 -23.74 -4.27 -19.86
N GLN A 86 -22.45 -4.61 -20.01
CA GLN A 86 -21.97 -5.25 -21.24
C GLN A 86 -22.53 -6.66 -21.46
N LYS A 87 -22.88 -7.38 -20.40
CA LYS A 87 -23.52 -8.70 -20.51
C LYS A 87 -24.86 -8.65 -21.24
N GLU A 88 -25.59 -7.53 -21.13
CA GLU A 88 -26.87 -7.33 -21.82
C GLU A 88 -26.70 -6.92 -23.28
N ILE A 89 -25.54 -6.38 -23.64
CA ILE A 89 -25.26 -5.77 -24.94
C ILE A 89 -24.55 -6.74 -25.89
N LEU A 90 -23.56 -7.45 -25.36
CA LEU A 90 -22.68 -8.32 -26.14
C LEU A 90 -23.30 -9.71 -26.32
N SER A 91 -22.90 -10.39 -27.40
CA SER A 91 -23.17 -11.83 -27.49
C SER A 91 -22.46 -12.56 -26.36
N GLU A 92 -23.01 -13.70 -25.94
CA GLU A 92 -22.43 -14.53 -24.88
C GLU A 92 -20.94 -14.84 -25.11
N THR A 93 -20.57 -15.23 -26.34
CA THR A 93 -19.18 -15.48 -26.71
C THR A 93 -18.28 -14.24 -26.57
N ALA A 94 -18.76 -13.07 -27.02
CA ALA A 94 -17.99 -11.84 -26.94
C ALA A 94 -17.82 -11.37 -25.49
N PHE A 95 -18.87 -11.51 -24.68
CA PHE A 95 -18.86 -11.20 -23.26
C PHE A 95 -17.94 -12.13 -22.47
N ASN A 96 -18.03 -13.45 -22.67
CA ASN A 96 -17.17 -14.41 -21.98
C ASN A 96 -15.69 -14.17 -22.29
N HIS A 97 -15.34 -13.82 -23.53
CA HIS A 97 -13.98 -13.43 -23.86
C HIS A 97 -13.55 -12.11 -23.18
N LEU A 98 -14.41 -11.10 -23.10
CA LEU A 98 -14.10 -9.87 -22.37
C LEU A 98 -13.84 -10.18 -20.88
N LEU A 99 -14.68 -11.05 -20.31
CA LEU A 99 -14.64 -11.44 -18.91
C LEU A 99 -13.36 -12.21 -18.57
N GLU A 100 -12.96 -13.16 -19.41
CA GLU A 100 -11.73 -13.95 -19.19
C GLU A 100 -10.48 -13.06 -19.26
N GLN A 101 -10.40 -12.16 -20.25
CA GLN A 101 -9.30 -11.21 -20.35
C GLN A 101 -9.20 -10.31 -19.11
N TYR A 102 -10.34 -9.81 -18.62
CA TYR A 102 -10.33 -8.98 -17.42
C TYR A 102 -9.96 -9.78 -16.17
N LYS A 103 -10.43 -11.03 -16.07
CA LYS A 103 -10.09 -11.94 -14.97
C LYS A 103 -8.58 -12.14 -14.87
N GLU A 104 -7.88 -12.38 -15.98
CA GLU A 104 -6.41 -12.53 -16.00
C GLU A 104 -5.73 -11.33 -15.35
N HIS A 105 -6.17 -10.10 -15.66
CA HIS A 105 -5.63 -8.89 -15.06
C HIS A 105 -5.98 -8.74 -13.58
N VAL A 106 -7.23 -9.01 -13.18
CA VAL A 106 -7.64 -8.97 -11.76
C VAL A 106 -6.80 -9.94 -10.94
N ASP A 107 -6.59 -11.15 -11.45
CA ASP A 107 -5.80 -12.19 -10.80
C ASP A 107 -4.33 -11.79 -10.66
N ALA A 108 -3.70 -11.37 -11.77
CA ALA A 108 -2.30 -10.95 -11.76
C ALA A 108 -2.06 -9.77 -10.81
N HIS A 109 -2.87 -8.71 -10.89
CA HIS A 109 -2.71 -7.55 -10.01
C HIS A 109 -3.01 -7.87 -8.56
N GLY A 110 -4.04 -8.67 -8.26
CA GLY A 110 -4.34 -9.10 -6.90
C GLY A 110 -3.18 -9.86 -6.26
N MET A 111 -2.57 -10.78 -7.02
CA MET A 111 -1.40 -11.54 -6.60
C MET A 111 -0.17 -10.65 -6.36
N ILE A 112 0.18 -9.80 -7.32
CA ILE A 112 1.36 -8.91 -7.23
C ILE A 112 1.24 -7.95 -6.05
N ILE A 113 0.07 -7.34 -5.84
CA ILE A 113 -0.14 -6.35 -4.77
C ILE A 113 -0.14 -7.00 -3.39
N SER A 114 -0.82 -8.14 -3.26
CA SER A 114 -0.82 -8.93 -2.03
C SER A 114 0.61 -9.31 -1.64
N TRP A 115 1.41 -9.72 -2.63
CA TRP A 115 2.82 -10.02 -2.44
C TRP A 115 3.64 -8.78 -2.04
N MET A 116 3.51 -7.66 -2.75
CA MET A 116 4.22 -6.42 -2.43
C MET A 116 3.90 -5.98 -1.00
N SER A 117 2.63 -6.01 -0.60
CA SER A 117 2.22 -5.62 0.76
C SER A 117 2.83 -6.51 1.86
N LYS A 118 3.09 -7.79 1.57
CA LYS A 118 3.68 -8.74 2.54
C LYS A 118 5.21 -8.65 2.58
N ASN A 119 5.85 -8.30 1.47
CA ASN A 119 7.31 -8.33 1.31
C ASN A 119 7.96 -6.94 1.41
N LEU A 120 7.18 -5.87 1.47
CA LEU A 120 7.68 -4.49 1.45
C LEU A 120 8.80 -4.24 2.45
N LEU A 121 8.64 -4.67 3.72
CA LEU A 121 9.65 -4.44 4.76
C LEU A 121 10.88 -5.32 4.64
N ILE A 122 10.82 -6.40 3.83
CA ILE A 122 11.98 -7.23 3.51
C ILE A 122 12.85 -6.50 2.50
N ASP A 123 12.23 -5.90 1.48
CA ASP A 123 12.94 -5.19 0.41
C ASP A 123 13.33 -3.77 0.79
N LEU A 124 12.47 -3.11 1.57
CA LEU A 124 12.55 -1.70 1.94
C LEU A 124 12.30 -1.53 3.45
N PRO A 125 13.25 -1.91 4.32
CA PRO A 125 13.07 -1.92 5.78
C PRO A 125 12.74 -0.54 6.39
N MET A 126 13.19 0.53 5.75
CA MET A 126 13.00 1.92 6.20
C MET A 126 11.70 2.56 5.69
N THR A 127 10.76 1.77 5.18
CA THR A 127 9.48 2.28 4.68
C THR A 127 8.64 2.88 5.81
N SER A 128 8.09 4.08 5.61
CA SER A 128 7.22 4.74 6.58
C SER A 128 5.93 3.97 6.82
N SER A 129 5.33 4.14 8.00
CA SER A 129 4.03 3.54 8.33
C SER A 129 2.92 3.97 7.38
N ALA A 130 2.96 5.22 6.90
CA ALA A 130 2.01 5.74 5.91
C ALA A 130 2.06 4.95 4.60
N LEU A 131 3.26 4.75 4.05
CA LEU A 131 3.45 3.98 2.81
C LEU A 131 3.09 2.51 3.01
N LEU A 132 3.49 1.91 4.15
CA LEU A 132 3.09 0.55 4.50
C LEU A 132 1.57 0.38 4.52
N ASN A 133 0.85 1.35 5.11
CA ASN A 133 -0.61 1.34 5.14
C ASN A 133 -1.22 1.53 3.74
N MET A 134 -0.61 2.35 2.87
CA MET A 134 -1.05 2.48 1.48
C MET A 134 -0.98 1.14 0.73
N PHE A 135 0.12 0.39 0.86
CA PHE A 135 0.25 -0.95 0.27
C PHE A 135 -0.81 -1.92 0.83
N LYS A 136 -1.02 -1.94 2.16
CA LYS A 136 -2.03 -2.78 2.80
C LYS A 136 -3.46 -2.45 2.35
N SER A 137 -3.79 -1.17 2.29
CA SER A 137 -5.08 -0.69 1.81
C SER A 137 -5.30 -1.10 0.35
N GLN A 138 -4.30 -0.91 -0.52
CA GLN A 138 -4.40 -1.34 -1.90
C GLN A 138 -4.61 -2.85 -2.00
N ALA A 139 -3.86 -3.66 -1.25
CA ALA A 139 -4.02 -5.12 -1.25
C ALA A 139 -5.43 -5.56 -0.83
N LEU A 140 -5.98 -4.96 0.24
CA LEU A 140 -7.33 -5.25 0.71
C LEU A 140 -8.40 -4.87 -0.32
N ILE A 141 -8.24 -3.73 -0.99
CA ILE A 141 -9.17 -3.28 -2.03
C ILE A 141 -9.19 -4.27 -3.21
N PHE A 142 -8.01 -4.75 -3.64
CA PHE A 142 -7.93 -5.75 -4.69
C PHE A 142 -8.48 -7.11 -4.27
N GLU A 143 -8.22 -7.56 -3.03
CA GLU A 143 -8.81 -8.81 -2.50
C GLU A 143 -10.34 -8.73 -2.52
N LYS A 144 -10.93 -7.65 -1.98
CA LYS A 144 -12.37 -7.43 -2.00
C LYS A 144 -12.94 -7.42 -3.42
N HIS A 145 -12.27 -6.71 -4.34
CA HIS A 145 -12.70 -6.60 -5.73
C HIS A 145 -12.65 -7.96 -6.42
N GLN A 146 -11.61 -8.76 -6.20
CA GLN A 146 -11.46 -10.09 -6.77
C GLN A 146 -12.55 -11.04 -6.25
N VAL A 147 -12.84 -11.03 -4.94
CA VAL A 147 -13.94 -11.80 -4.35
C VAL A 147 -15.27 -11.40 -4.97
N LYS A 148 -15.55 -10.09 -5.06
CA LYS A 148 -16.79 -9.57 -5.65
C LYS A 148 -16.92 -9.96 -7.12
N PHE A 149 -15.88 -9.73 -7.92
CA PHE A 149 -15.83 -10.10 -9.33
C PHE A 149 -16.14 -11.58 -9.54
N ARG A 150 -15.47 -12.47 -8.80
CA ARG A 150 -15.66 -13.92 -8.92
C ARG A 150 -17.08 -14.35 -8.54
N SER A 151 -17.60 -13.80 -7.44
CA SER A 151 -18.96 -14.07 -6.98
C SER A 151 -20.01 -13.65 -8.02
N TYR A 152 -19.89 -12.45 -8.61
CA TYR A 152 -20.85 -11.94 -9.59
C TYR A 152 -20.87 -12.74 -10.90
N PHE A 153 -19.73 -13.27 -11.32
CA PHE A 153 -19.59 -13.95 -12.61
C PHE A 153 -19.43 -15.47 -12.53
N GLY A 154 -19.58 -16.05 -11.32
CA GLY A 154 -19.61 -17.50 -11.13
C GLY A 154 -18.24 -18.18 -11.26
N PHE A 155 -17.16 -17.46 -11.03
CA PHE A 155 -15.82 -18.06 -10.99
C PHE A 155 -15.56 -18.72 -9.62
N PRO A 156 -14.80 -19.83 -9.57
CA PRO A 156 -14.41 -20.43 -8.30
C PRO A 156 -13.57 -19.46 -7.47
N GLU A 157 -13.56 -19.60 -6.15
CA GLU A 157 -12.62 -18.85 -5.32
C GLU A 157 -11.17 -19.25 -5.64
N ILE A 158 -10.25 -18.31 -5.49
CA ILE A 158 -8.82 -18.62 -5.63
C ILE A 158 -8.36 -19.33 -4.39
N ASP A 159 -7.70 -20.46 -4.58
CA ASP A 159 -6.97 -21.11 -3.50
C ASP A 159 -5.84 -20.15 -3.07
N LYS A 160 -5.92 -19.61 -1.85
CA LYS A 160 -5.05 -18.52 -1.34
C LYS A 160 -3.54 -18.87 -1.27
N LYS A 161 -3.15 -20.02 -1.78
CA LYS A 161 -1.80 -20.60 -1.71
C LYS A 161 -0.87 -20.17 -2.83
N VAL A 162 -1.34 -19.51 -3.89
CA VAL A 162 -0.44 -19.08 -4.97
C VAL A 162 0.45 -17.93 -4.50
N GLU A 163 1.64 -18.26 -4.02
CA GLU A 163 2.68 -17.28 -3.73
C GLU A 163 3.43 -16.91 -5.01
N VAL A 164 3.68 -15.61 -5.24
CA VAL A 164 4.50 -15.14 -6.38
C VAL A 164 5.84 -15.86 -6.46
N ASN A 165 6.44 -16.16 -5.31
CA ASN A 165 7.70 -16.90 -5.26
C ASN A 165 7.57 -18.35 -5.78
N GLU A 166 6.41 -18.98 -5.62
CA GLU A 166 6.14 -20.32 -6.15
C GLU A 166 5.90 -20.28 -7.65
N SER A 167 5.15 -19.30 -8.16
CA SER A 167 4.95 -19.14 -9.61
C SER A 167 6.26 -18.83 -10.37
N ILE A 168 7.18 -18.07 -9.77
CA ILE A 168 8.51 -17.83 -10.35
C ILE A 168 9.37 -19.11 -10.31
N LYS A 169 9.23 -19.97 -9.29
CA LYS A 169 9.92 -21.28 -9.18
C LYS A 169 9.47 -22.28 -10.22
N ASP A 170 8.18 -22.35 -10.51
CA ASP A 170 7.64 -23.28 -11.52
C ASP A 170 8.14 -22.93 -12.94
N GLU A 171 8.41 -21.64 -13.20
CA GLU A 171 8.96 -21.17 -14.48
C GLU A 171 10.51 -21.16 -14.53
N ASN A 172 11.20 -21.25 -13.38
CA ASN A 172 12.67 -21.30 -13.28
C ASN A 172 13.14 -22.24 -12.14
N PRO A 173 13.48 -23.51 -12.44
CA PRO A 173 13.82 -24.52 -11.43
C PRO A 173 15.17 -24.30 -10.72
N THR A 174 15.94 -23.27 -11.06
CA THR A 174 17.25 -22.94 -10.47
C THR A 174 17.19 -22.01 -9.25
N ILE A 175 15.99 -21.76 -8.71
CA ILE A 175 15.81 -20.84 -7.58
C ILE A 175 16.22 -21.52 -6.28
N GLU A 176 17.44 -21.25 -5.82
CA GLU A 176 17.80 -21.43 -4.42
C GLU A 176 16.90 -20.53 -3.57
N THR A 177 16.08 -21.15 -2.73
CA THR A 177 15.37 -20.45 -1.67
C THR A 177 16.38 -19.80 -0.76
N THR A 178 16.67 -18.51 -0.95
CA THR A 178 17.27 -17.72 0.12
C THR A 178 16.33 -17.85 1.33
N PRO A 179 16.78 -18.46 2.44
CA PRO A 179 15.91 -18.67 3.58
C PRO A 179 15.49 -17.31 4.11
N PHE A 180 14.17 -17.13 4.29
CA PHE A 180 13.59 -16.02 5.01
C PHE A 180 14.29 -15.93 6.38
N THR A 181 15.11 -14.91 6.57
CA THR A 181 15.54 -14.57 7.92
C THR A 181 14.30 -13.96 8.56
N LYS A 182 13.61 -14.72 9.42
CA LYS A 182 12.63 -14.16 10.35
C LYS A 182 13.33 -13.00 11.05
N ILE A 183 12.95 -11.77 10.72
CA ILE A 183 13.25 -10.65 11.60
C ILE A 183 12.38 -10.89 12.82
N GLU A 184 13.00 -11.36 13.90
CA GLU A 184 12.38 -11.37 15.21
C GLU A 184 12.04 -9.92 15.55
N ILE A 185 10.76 -9.58 15.46
CA ILE A 185 10.22 -8.37 16.06
C ILE A 185 10.51 -8.52 17.55
N PRO A 186 11.28 -7.63 18.20
CA PRO A 186 11.52 -7.73 19.63
C PRO A 186 10.17 -7.71 20.33
N GLU A 187 9.86 -8.79 21.06
CA GLU A 187 8.69 -8.84 21.93
C GLU A 187 8.78 -7.63 22.88
N ALA A 188 7.69 -6.86 22.94
CA ALA A 188 7.54 -5.82 23.94
C ALA A 188 7.78 -6.45 25.31
N THR A 189 8.70 -5.85 26.08
CA THR A 189 9.07 -6.32 27.41
C THR A 189 7.82 -6.60 28.26
N PRO A 190 7.71 -7.79 28.86
CA PRO A 190 6.60 -8.10 29.74
C PRO A 190 6.63 -7.16 30.94
N SER A 191 5.48 -6.57 31.22
CA SER A 191 5.16 -5.89 32.47
C SER A 191 5.47 -6.82 33.64
N VAL A 192 6.45 -6.43 34.45
CA VAL A 192 6.77 -7.09 35.72
C VAL A 192 5.70 -6.70 36.72
N ASP A 193 4.66 -7.53 36.81
CA ASP A 193 3.90 -7.69 38.05
C ASP A 193 4.46 -8.93 38.75
N GLU A 194 5.36 -8.73 39.71
CA GLU A 194 5.55 -9.70 40.79
C GLU A 194 5.69 -8.96 42.12
N GLU A 195 4.86 -9.40 43.05
CA GLU A 195 4.64 -8.87 44.39
C GLU A 195 5.94 -8.81 45.21
N LEU A 196 6.20 -7.65 45.81
CA LEU A 196 6.97 -7.57 47.05
C LEU A 196 6.21 -6.73 48.07
N LYS A 197 5.56 -7.42 49.00
CA LYS A 197 5.11 -6.87 50.28
C LYS A 197 6.33 -6.37 51.06
N THR A 198 6.39 -5.07 51.34
CA THR A 198 6.96 -4.53 52.59
C THR A 198 6.35 -3.17 52.93
N THR A 199 6.22 -2.98 54.24
CA THR A 199 5.60 -1.96 55.10
C THR A 199 5.72 -0.49 54.65
N PRO A 200 4.74 0.40 54.96
CA PRO A 200 4.73 1.78 54.47
C PRO A 200 5.68 2.67 55.26
N GLU A 201 6.73 3.17 54.60
CA GLU A 201 7.55 4.27 55.09
C GLU A 201 7.20 5.54 54.30
N LYS A 202 6.90 6.59 55.06
CA LYS A 202 6.32 7.86 54.61
C LYS A 202 7.39 8.66 53.86
N VAL A 203 7.34 8.66 52.53
CA VAL A 203 8.22 9.50 51.70
C VAL A 203 7.48 10.77 51.28
N GLU A 204 8.08 11.89 51.64
CA GLU A 204 7.68 13.27 51.34
C GLU A 204 7.63 13.50 49.82
N LYS A 205 6.53 14.07 49.31
CA LYS A 205 6.41 14.49 47.91
C LYS A 205 7.25 15.74 47.68
N GLU A 206 8.34 15.61 46.94
CA GLU A 206 8.94 16.77 46.26
C GLU A 206 8.07 17.14 45.05
N GLU A 207 7.50 18.34 45.07
CA GLU A 207 6.81 18.94 43.94
C GLU A 207 7.83 19.22 42.83
N LYS A 208 7.66 18.59 41.66
CA LYS A 208 8.43 18.95 40.46
C LYS A 208 7.91 20.29 39.93
N GLU A 209 8.74 21.32 39.95
CA GLU A 209 8.45 22.58 39.26
C GLU A 209 8.24 22.34 37.75
N PRO A 210 7.22 22.97 37.13
CA PRO A 210 6.95 22.80 35.70
C PRO A 210 8.06 23.41 34.84
N LEU A 211 8.58 22.63 33.88
CA LEU A 211 9.73 22.99 33.03
C LEU A 211 9.51 24.21 32.10
N MET A 212 8.27 24.67 31.92
CA MET A 212 7.95 25.94 31.24
C MET A 212 6.62 26.48 31.76
N THR A 213 6.58 27.77 32.08
CA THR A 213 5.32 28.49 32.33
C THR A 213 4.64 28.84 31.01
N ASP A 214 3.31 28.92 31.02
CA ASP A 214 2.50 29.23 29.82
C ASP A 214 2.93 30.54 29.14
N GLU A 215 3.37 31.54 29.91
CA GLU A 215 3.90 32.79 29.37
C GLU A 215 5.17 32.58 28.53
N LYS A 216 6.04 31.66 28.95
CA LYS A 216 7.29 31.36 28.24
C LYS A 216 6.99 30.57 26.97
N ALA A 217 5.97 29.70 26.99
CA ALA A 217 5.52 28.95 25.81
C ALA A 217 4.87 29.90 24.77
N ARG A 218 4.06 30.85 25.25
CA ARG A 218 3.43 31.87 24.41
C ARG A 218 4.47 32.76 23.72
N ARG A 219 5.47 33.24 24.46
CA ARG A 219 6.58 34.03 23.88
C ARG A 219 7.35 33.24 22.82
N PHE A 220 7.69 31.99 23.11
CA PHE A 220 8.40 31.13 22.16
C PHE A 220 7.61 30.92 20.85
N LEU A 221 6.30 30.65 20.95
CA LEU A 221 5.44 30.48 19.77
C LEU A 221 5.36 31.75 18.93
N LEU A 222 5.15 32.91 19.57
CA LEU A 222 5.01 34.19 18.88
C LEU A 222 6.28 34.58 18.13
N GLU A 223 7.44 34.42 18.76
CA GLU A 223 8.72 34.82 18.17
C GLU A 223 9.23 33.80 17.13
N THR A 224 9.09 32.50 17.42
CA THR A 224 9.73 31.45 16.61
C THR A 224 8.85 30.98 15.46
N VAL A 225 7.54 30.82 15.69
CA VAL A 225 6.61 30.26 14.71
C VAL A 225 5.92 31.36 13.92
N PHE A 226 5.48 32.42 14.61
CA PHE A 226 4.72 33.51 13.97
C PHE A 226 5.59 34.71 13.56
N LYS A 227 6.84 34.78 14.01
CA LYS A 227 7.79 35.89 13.76
C LYS A 227 7.21 37.26 14.12
N ILE A 228 6.43 37.32 15.19
CA ILE A 228 5.85 38.56 15.72
C ILE A 228 6.69 38.99 16.93
N ASP A 229 7.16 40.23 16.93
CA ASP A 229 7.89 40.79 18.07
C ASP A 229 6.95 40.95 19.26
N SER A 230 7.28 40.29 20.36
CA SER A 230 6.45 40.19 21.58
C SER A 230 6.23 41.55 22.26
N LYS A 231 7.02 42.57 21.91
CA LYS A 231 6.89 43.95 22.40
C LYS A 231 5.65 44.70 21.93
N HIS A 232 4.94 44.23 20.90
CA HIS A 232 3.74 44.89 20.37
C HIS A 232 2.43 44.48 21.06
N LEU A 233 2.48 43.62 22.09
CA LEU A 233 1.30 43.09 22.76
C LEU A 233 1.04 43.67 24.16
N GLU A 234 1.92 44.53 24.69
CA GLU A 234 1.76 45.15 26.02
C GLU A 234 0.95 46.47 26.00
N GLU A 235 0.43 46.92 24.85
CA GLU A 235 -0.32 48.19 24.74
C GLU A 235 -1.86 48.02 24.69
N TRP A 236 -2.39 46.84 25.05
CA TRP A 236 -3.84 46.56 25.00
C TRP A 236 -4.37 45.97 26.32
N ASP A 237 -3.93 46.51 27.45
CA ASP A 237 -4.61 46.37 28.76
C ASP A 237 -5.10 47.73 29.25
#